data_AF-A0A932FDS5-F1
#
_entry.id   AF-A0A932FDS5-F1
#
_cell.length_a   1.000
_cell.length_b   1.000
_cell.length_c   1.000
_cell.angle_alpha   90.00
_cell.angle_beta   90.00
_cell.angle_gamma   90.00
#
_symmetry.space_group_name_H-M   'P 1'
#
loop_
_entity.id
_entity.type
_entity.pdbx_description
1 polymer ?
#
loop_
_entity_poly.entity_id
_entity_poly.type
_entity_poly.pdbx_seq_one_letter_code
_entity_poly.pdbx_strand_id
1 'polypeptide(L)'
;MRSFIQFIRAMAIFFLLLLAACGTSPLTSVPAPTATLAPIPSSTLTPTLLPTLTPTALPQAFFCVAPVTPTPAPGCSLPTGQERDRTCVRKVPYTLIAIPPDVTYQVISPNFFCADGGIRGGSRLLSCSGPQSFTFLVKVCRPGCVAAAPLQSGPKGYCAQGYNYDPANNCCQSAATDPNGCITLKFDTRSCGN
;
A
#
# COMPACT_ATOMS: atom_id res chain seq x y z
N MET A 1 24.14 11.81 -44.17
CA MET A 1 22.71 11.53 -44.46
C MET A 1 22.42 10.11 -44.94
N ARG A 2 23.23 9.47 -45.80
CA ARG A 2 22.96 8.09 -46.28
C ARG A 2 22.90 7.00 -45.19
N SER A 3 23.73 7.08 -44.14
CA SER A 3 23.69 6.08 -43.04
C SER A 3 22.44 6.16 -42.16
N PHE A 4 21.80 7.33 -42.05
CA PHE A 4 20.61 7.50 -41.20
C PHE A 4 19.38 6.83 -41.84
N ILE A 5 19.27 6.88 -43.17
CA ILE A 5 18.18 6.25 -43.92
C ILE A 5 18.28 4.71 -43.88
N GLN A 6 19.50 4.16 -43.88
CA GLN A 6 19.75 2.72 -43.72
C GLN A 6 19.29 2.21 -42.34
N PHE A 7 19.52 2.99 -41.28
CA PHE A 7 19.15 2.62 -39.91
C PHE A 7 17.63 2.58 -39.70
N ILE A 8 16.90 3.54 -40.28
CA ILE A 8 15.43 3.59 -40.21
C ILE A 8 14.81 2.40 -40.94
N ARG A 9 15.36 1.98 -42.08
CA ARG A 9 14.87 0.80 -42.81
C ARG A 9 15.09 -0.50 -42.04
N ALA A 10 16.23 -0.64 -41.36
CA ALA A 10 16.51 -1.83 -40.53
C ALA A 10 15.56 -1.93 -39.33
N MET A 11 15.29 -0.81 -38.64
CA MET A 11 14.34 -0.77 -37.52
C MET A 11 12.89 -1.08 -37.94
N ALA A 12 12.45 -0.58 -39.10
CA ALA A 12 11.10 -0.85 -39.60
C ALA A 12 10.87 -2.34 -39.92
N ILE A 13 11.86 -3.02 -40.50
CA ILE A 13 11.79 -4.45 -40.80
C ILE A 13 11.77 -5.28 -39.51
N PHE A 14 12.59 -4.90 -38.52
CA PHE A 14 12.61 -5.57 -37.22
C PHE A 14 11.28 -5.41 -36.47
N PHE A 15 10.66 -4.23 -36.54
CA PHE A 15 9.36 -3.98 -35.91
C PHE A 15 8.22 -4.77 -36.60
N LEU A 16 8.24 -4.90 -37.93
CA LEU A 16 7.30 -5.73 -38.69
C LEU A 16 7.43 -7.22 -38.36
N LEU A 17 8.65 -7.72 -38.12
CA LEU A 17 8.89 -9.10 -37.69
C LEU A 17 8.38 -9.37 -36.26
N LEU A 18 8.47 -8.40 -35.34
CA LEU A 18 7.93 -8.50 -33.99
C LEU A 18 6.39 -8.56 -33.97
N LEU A 19 5.72 -7.83 -34.87
CA LEU A 19 4.26 -7.86 -35.01
C LEU A 19 3.72 -9.21 -35.53
N ALA A 20 4.51 -9.94 -36.32
CA ALA A 20 4.11 -11.25 -36.84
C ALA A 20 4.22 -12.40 -35.82
N ALA A 21 4.97 -12.21 -34.72
CA ALA A 21 5.14 -13.22 -33.67
C ALA A 21 4.04 -13.22 -32.61
N CYS A 22 3.20 -12.17 -32.54
CA CYS A 22 2.00 -12.15 -31.68
C CYS A 22 0.83 -12.87 -32.37
N GLY A 23 1.03 -14.16 -32.64
CA GLY A 23 -0.04 -15.06 -33.07
C GLY A 23 -1.11 -15.15 -31.98
N THR A 24 -2.33 -14.80 -32.36
CA THR A 24 -3.56 -14.93 -31.58
C THR A 24 -3.73 -16.36 -31.09
N SER A 25 -3.42 -16.61 -29.82
CA SER A 25 -3.76 -17.87 -29.18
C SER A 25 -5.27 -17.89 -28.91
N PRO A 26 -6.02 -18.88 -29.44
CA PRO A 26 -7.44 -18.99 -29.14
C PRO A 26 -7.62 -19.30 -27.65
N LEU A 27 -8.34 -18.42 -26.94
CA LEU A 27 -8.78 -18.67 -25.58
C LEU A 27 -9.84 -19.77 -25.61
N THR A 28 -9.44 -21.00 -25.34
CA THR A 28 -10.35 -22.11 -25.05
C THR A 28 -10.93 -21.90 -23.64
N SER A 29 -12.15 -21.33 -23.59
CA SER A 29 -12.93 -21.26 -22.36
C SER A 29 -13.36 -22.67 -21.94
N VAL A 30 -12.68 -23.23 -20.95
CA VAL A 30 -13.09 -24.48 -20.30
C VAL A 30 -14.35 -24.21 -19.48
N PRO A 31 -15.47 -24.93 -19.70
CA PRO A 31 -16.66 -24.77 -18.88
C PRO A 31 -16.36 -25.21 -17.44
N ALA A 32 -16.64 -24.32 -16.50
CA ALA A 32 -16.53 -24.61 -15.08
C ALA A 32 -17.54 -25.71 -14.69
N PRO A 33 -17.13 -26.73 -13.91
CA PRO A 33 -18.05 -27.78 -13.47
C PRO A 33 -19.11 -27.19 -12.54
N THR A 34 -20.37 -27.34 -12.94
CA THR A 34 -21.54 -27.06 -12.10
C THR A 34 -21.56 -28.06 -10.94
N ALA A 35 -21.24 -27.59 -9.73
CA ALA A 35 -21.38 -28.38 -8.52
C ALA A 35 -22.87 -28.53 -8.17
N THR A 36 -23.42 -29.72 -8.41
CA THR A 36 -24.72 -30.13 -7.90
C THR A 36 -24.64 -30.26 -6.39
N LEU A 37 -25.28 -29.34 -5.67
CA LEU A 37 -25.41 -29.39 -4.22
C LEU A 37 -26.39 -30.50 -3.83
N ALA A 38 -25.91 -31.50 -3.11
CA ALA A 38 -26.74 -32.51 -2.47
C ALA A 38 -27.50 -31.88 -1.28
N PRO A 39 -28.75 -32.31 -1.01
CA PRO A 39 -29.51 -31.84 0.15
C PRO A 39 -28.83 -32.30 1.45
N ILE A 40 -28.42 -31.33 2.27
CA ILE A 40 -27.83 -31.57 3.58
C ILE A 40 -28.95 -31.93 4.56
N PRO A 41 -28.87 -33.06 5.29
CA PRO A 41 -29.85 -33.39 6.32
C PRO A 41 -29.81 -32.34 7.44
N SER A 42 -30.96 -31.68 7.64
CA SER A 42 -31.15 -30.70 8.71
C SER A 42 -31.17 -31.42 10.05
N SER A 43 -30.08 -31.28 10.81
CA SER A 43 -29.96 -31.80 12.16
C SER A 43 -30.50 -30.74 13.13
N THR A 44 -31.70 -30.97 13.65
CA THR A 44 -32.29 -30.15 14.71
C THR A 44 -31.50 -30.36 16.01
N LEU A 45 -30.49 -29.51 16.24
CA LEU A 45 -29.73 -29.49 17.49
C LEU A 45 -30.55 -28.79 18.57
N THR A 46 -30.85 -29.53 19.64
CA THR A 46 -31.45 -29.01 20.87
C THR A 46 -30.51 -27.96 21.48
N PRO A 47 -30.96 -26.72 21.74
CA PRO A 47 -30.11 -25.67 22.26
C PRO A 47 -29.64 -26.04 23.67
N THR A 48 -28.37 -26.41 23.77
CA THR A 48 -27.69 -26.50 25.07
C THR A 48 -27.42 -25.08 25.53
N LEU A 49 -28.10 -24.65 26.59
CA LEU A 49 -27.89 -23.36 27.23
C LEU A 49 -26.47 -23.32 27.80
N LEU A 50 -25.55 -22.77 27.02
CA LEU A 50 -24.19 -22.49 27.46
C LEU A 50 -24.27 -21.41 28.56
N PRO A 51 -23.56 -21.55 29.69
CA PRO A 51 -23.53 -20.51 30.71
C PRO A 51 -23.09 -19.19 30.07
N THR A 52 -23.98 -18.19 30.12
CA THR A 52 -23.69 -16.82 29.70
C THR A 52 -22.57 -16.29 30.58
N LEU A 53 -21.33 -16.36 30.07
CA LEU A 53 -20.20 -15.70 30.68
C LEU A 53 -20.53 -14.20 30.73
N THR A 54 -20.82 -13.69 31.92
CA THR A 54 -20.96 -12.26 32.15
C THR A 54 -19.67 -11.61 31.65
N PRO A 55 -19.71 -10.75 30.62
CA PRO A 55 -18.51 -10.13 30.09
C PRO A 55 -17.87 -9.32 31.22
N THR A 56 -16.75 -9.81 31.72
CA THR A 56 -15.92 -9.04 32.65
C THR A 56 -15.43 -7.85 31.86
N ALA A 57 -15.96 -6.67 32.14
CA ALA A 57 -15.57 -5.43 31.48
C ALA A 57 -14.08 -5.20 31.75
N LEU A 58 -13.24 -5.58 30.80
CA LEU A 58 -11.82 -5.25 30.81
C LEU A 58 -11.71 -3.73 30.66
N PRO A 59 -10.90 -3.03 31.49
CA PRO A 59 -10.64 -1.62 31.29
C PRO A 59 -9.99 -1.42 29.93
N GLN A 60 -10.72 -0.81 28.99
CA GLN A 60 -10.20 -0.42 27.68
C GLN A 60 -9.70 1.02 27.76
N ALA A 61 -8.46 1.27 27.32
CA ALA A 61 -7.96 2.62 27.21
C ALA A 61 -8.57 3.32 25.99
N PHE A 62 -8.79 4.63 26.09
CA PHE A 62 -9.28 5.45 24.97
C PHE A 62 -8.23 5.54 23.86
N PHE A 63 -8.63 5.87 22.64
CA PHE A 63 -7.68 6.16 21.56
C PHE A 63 -7.12 7.59 21.70
N CYS A 64 -5.82 7.75 21.49
CA CYS A 64 -5.22 9.08 21.51
C CYS A 64 -5.67 9.87 20.27
N VAL A 65 -6.04 11.15 20.46
CA VAL A 65 -6.39 12.07 19.38
C VAL A 65 -5.15 12.81 18.82
N ALA A 66 -4.01 12.72 19.52
CA ALA A 66 -2.79 13.40 19.11
C ALA A 66 -2.19 12.75 17.85
N PRO A 67 -1.63 13.55 16.90
CA PRO A 67 -0.91 13.03 15.76
C PRO A 67 0.32 12.26 16.25
N VAL A 68 0.22 10.94 16.22
CA VAL A 68 1.30 10.06 16.65
C VAL A 68 2.39 10.10 15.60
N THR A 69 3.54 10.69 15.96
CA THR A 69 4.73 10.56 15.12
C THR A 69 5.33 9.19 15.45
N PRO A 70 5.48 8.29 14.48
CA PRO A 70 5.99 6.96 14.74
C PRO A 70 7.41 7.02 15.33
N THR A 71 7.63 6.45 16.52
CA THR A 71 8.97 6.32 17.11
C THR A 71 9.66 5.10 16.50
N PRO A 72 10.77 5.26 15.76
CA PRO A 72 11.49 4.13 15.18
C PRO A 72 12.22 3.30 16.25
N ALA A 73 12.55 2.04 15.94
CA ALA A 73 13.49 1.29 16.75
C ALA A 73 14.85 1.99 16.86
N PRO A 74 15.62 1.79 17.94
CA PRO A 74 17.00 2.26 18.03
C PRO A 74 17.82 1.81 16.81
N GLY A 75 18.47 2.74 16.12
CA GLY A 75 19.26 2.45 14.90
C GLY A 75 18.43 2.29 13.62
N CYS A 76 17.10 2.38 13.70
CA CYS A 76 16.23 2.45 12.54
C CYS A 76 15.85 3.90 12.25
N SER A 77 15.89 4.29 10.98
CA SER A 77 15.18 5.47 10.49
C SER A 77 13.92 4.98 9.81
N LEU A 78 12.75 5.45 10.24
CA LEU A 78 11.53 5.24 9.45
C LEU A 78 11.73 5.87 8.07
N PRO A 79 11.24 5.22 7.01
CA PRO A 79 11.24 5.87 5.72
C PRO A 79 10.40 7.15 5.80
N THR A 80 10.71 8.13 4.96
CA THR A 80 9.90 9.34 4.81
C THR A 80 9.61 9.51 3.34
N GLY A 81 8.56 10.24 2.99
CA GLY A 81 8.36 10.67 1.61
C GLY A 81 8.15 12.15 1.56
N GLN A 82 8.82 12.79 0.59
CA GLN A 82 8.70 14.21 0.35
C GLN A 82 8.12 14.42 -1.03
N GLU A 83 7.03 15.15 -1.10
CA GLU A 83 6.54 15.66 -2.37
C GLU A 83 7.51 16.72 -2.91
N ARG A 84 7.95 16.55 -4.16
CA ARG A 84 8.94 17.43 -4.81
C ARG A 84 8.30 18.39 -5.78
N ASP A 85 7.36 17.91 -6.57
CA ASP A 85 6.72 18.70 -7.63
C ASP A 85 5.32 18.18 -7.93
N ARG A 86 4.49 19.05 -8.52
CA ARG A 86 3.17 18.71 -9.03
C ARG A 86 3.02 19.33 -10.41
N THR A 87 2.74 18.48 -11.39
CA THR A 87 2.57 18.92 -12.78
C THR A 87 1.29 18.36 -13.36
N CYS A 88 0.80 18.98 -14.43
CA CYS A 88 -0.39 18.53 -15.14
C CYS A 88 -0.03 18.26 -16.59
N VAL A 89 -0.29 17.04 -17.05
CA VAL A 89 -0.06 16.65 -18.44
C VAL A 89 -1.39 16.20 -19.01
N ARG A 90 -1.91 16.95 -20.00
CA ARG A 90 -3.19 16.66 -20.65
C ARG A 90 -4.35 16.50 -19.66
N LYS A 91 -4.46 17.42 -18.70
CA LYS A 91 -5.45 17.43 -17.60
C LYS A 91 -5.37 16.26 -16.61
N VAL A 92 -4.29 15.47 -16.67
CA VAL A 92 -4.00 14.43 -15.66
C VAL A 92 -2.97 14.99 -14.67
N PRO A 93 -3.27 14.99 -13.36
CA PRO A 93 -2.32 15.46 -12.35
C PRO A 93 -1.25 14.40 -12.10
N TYR A 94 0.00 14.85 -12.06
CA TYR A 94 1.16 14.08 -11.66
C TYR A 94 1.77 14.69 -10.42
N THR A 95 2.12 13.85 -9.46
CA THR A 95 2.80 14.21 -8.21
C THR A 95 4.13 13.47 -8.19
N LEU A 96 5.23 14.23 -8.14
CA LEU A 96 6.57 13.69 -8.03
C LEU A 96 6.91 13.54 -6.55
N ILE A 97 7.19 12.32 -6.11
CA ILE A 97 7.49 11.98 -4.72
C ILE A 97 8.92 11.48 -4.64
N ALA A 98 9.70 11.95 -3.67
CA ALA A 98 11.00 11.42 -3.32
C ALA A 98 10.88 10.53 -2.06
N ILE A 99 11.34 9.28 -2.18
CA ILE A 99 11.49 8.34 -1.07
C ILE A 99 12.95 7.87 -0.96
N PRO A 100 13.40 7.33 0.18
CA PRO A 100 14.73 6.76 0.30
C PRO A 100 14.98 5.65 -0.75
N PRO A 101 16.22 5.43 -1.19
CA PRO A 101 16.52 4.49 -2.28
C PRO A 101 16.45 3.02 -1.84
N ASP A 102 16.59 2.76 -0.53
CA ASP A 102 16.72 1.46 0.13
C ASP A 102 15.38 0.91 0.66
N VAL A 103 14.27 1.33 0.07
CA VAL A 103 12.90 0.97 0.50
C VAL A 103 12.12 0.36 -0.64
N THR A 104 11.06 -0.37 -0.32
CA THR A 104 10.03 -0.78 -1.28
C THR A 104 8.80 0.08 -1.12
N TYR A 105 7.98 0.19 -2.16
CA TYR A 105 6.75 0.98 -2.11
C TYR A 105 5.58 0.22 -2.75
N GLN A 106 4.38 0.51 -2.27
CA GLN A 106 3.12 0.01 -2.81
C GLN A 106 2.06 1.11 -2.73
N VAL A 107 1.40 1.40 -3.84
CA VAL A 107 0.24 2.29 -3.85
C VAL A 107 -0.96 1.50 -3.32
N ILE A 108 -1.58 1.98 -2.24
CA ILE A 108 -2.72 1.29 -1.61
C ILE A 108 -4.07 1.95 -1.96
N SER A 109 -4.05 3.21 -2.40
CA SER A 109 -5.27 3.89 -2.86
C SER A 109 -5.69 3.39 -4.25
N PRO A 110 -6.96 3.02 -4.44
CA PRO A 110 -7.46 2.60 -5.75
C PRO A 110 -7.46 3.77 -6.73
N ASN A 111 -7.34 3.46 -8.03
CA ASN A 111 -7.30 4.45 -9.13
C ASN A 111 -6.07 5.38 -9.12
N PHE A 112 -5.06 5.08 -8.31
CA PHE A 112 -3.75 5.72 -8.35
C PHE A 112 -2.70 4.77 -8.91
N PHE A 113 -1.78 5.34 -9.68
CA PHE A 113 -0.65 4.62 -10.26
C PHE A 113 0.63 5.41 -10.01
N CYS A 114 1.72 4.73 -9.69
CA CYS A 114 3.04 5.35 -9.53
C CYS A 114 4.08 4.59 -10.36
N ALA A 115 4.76 5.32 -11.24
CA ALA A 115 5.91 4.82 -11.99
C ALA A 115 7.23 5.15 -11.25
N ASP A 116 8.17 4.22 -11.26
CA ASP A 116 9.53 4.46 -10.77
C ASP A 116 10.30 5.34 -11.77
N GLY A 117 10.75 6.51 -11.30
CA GLY A 117 11.57 7.46 -12.04
C GLY A 117 13.08 7.27 -11.85
N GLY A 118 13.49 6.23 -11.11
CA GLY A 118 14.86 5.90 -10.77
C GLY A 118 15.40 6.69 -9.58
N ILE A 119 16.69 6.53 -9.30
CA ILE A 119 17.39 7.22 -8.21
C ILE A 119 18.03 8.50 -8.74
N ARG A 120 17.70 9.65 -8.15
CA ARG A 120 18.30 10.96 -8.44
C ARG A 120 18.53 11.74 -7.16
N GLY A 121 19.71 12.33 -7.01
CA GLY A 121 20.06 13.09 -5.80
C GLY A 121 19.96 12.25 -4.51
N GLY A 122 20.28 10.96 -4.58
CA GLY A 122 20.22 10.05 -3.44
C GLY A 122 18.81 9.62 -3.01
N SER A 123 17.75 10.02 -3.74
CA SER A 123 16.37 9.59 -3.48
C SER A 123 15.83 8.80 -4.67
N ARG A 124 14.99 7.78 -4.42
CA ARG A 124 14.17 7.19 -5.48
C ARG A 124 12.98 8.12 -5.74
N LEU A 125 12.75 8.45 -7.00
CA LEU A 125 11.66 9.30 -7.43
C LEU A 125 10.49 8.45 -7.93
N LEU A 126 9.28 8.77 -7.49
CA LEU A 126 8.05 8.17 -7.96
C LEU A 126 7.20 9.24 -8.65
N SER A 127 6.78 8.95 -9.89
CA SER A 127 5.81 9.78 -10.60
C SER A 127 4.42 9.16 -10.45
N CYS A 128 3.59 9.78 -9.62
CA CYS A 128 2.27 9.27 -9.28
C CYS A 128 1.16 10.06 -9.96
N SER A 129 0.14 9.38 -10.47
CA SER A 129 -1.02 9.98 -11.14
C SER A 129 -2.34 9.36 -10.66
N GLY A 130 -3.42 10.12 -10.75
CA GLY A 130 -4.77 9.65 -10.39
C GLY A 130 -5.82 10.76 -10.52
N PRO A 131 -7.00 10.59 -9.88
CA PRO A 131 -8.04 11.62 -9.80
C PRO A 131 -7.51 12.96 -9.26
N GLN A 132 -8.11 14.07 -9.70
CA GLN A 132 -7.74 15.43 -9.28
C GLN A 132 -8.31 15.79 -7.91
N SER A 133 -7.53 16.52 -7.10
CA SER A 133 -7.95 16.98 -5.76
C SER A 133 -8.29 15.83 -4.79
N PHE A 134 -7.55 14.73 -4.89
CA PHE A 134 -7.72 13.57 -4.01
C PHE A 134 -6.45 13.33 -3.19
N THR A 135 -6.67 12.88 -1.97
CA THR A 135 -5.63 12.26 -1.15
C THR A 135 -5.43 10.81 -1.60
N PHE A 136 -4.17 10.39 -1.70
CA PHE A 136 -3.79 9.00 -1.88
C PHE A 136 -2.71 8.57 -0.90
N LEU A 137 -2.61 7.26 -0.73
CA LEU A 137 -1.75 6.63 0.25
C LEU A 137 -0.74 5.71 -0.44
N VAL A 138 0.51 5.79 0.00
CA VAL A 138 1.62 4.95 -0.46
C VAL A 138 2.22 4.27 0.76
N LYS A 139 2.18 2.94 0.79
CA LYS A 139 2.88 2.13 1.77
C LYS A 139 4.35 2.05 1.39
N VAL A 140 5.25 2.42 2.29
CA VAL A 140 6.71 2.38 2.07
C VAL A 140 7.35 1.54 3.16
N CYS A 141 8.14 0.54 2.77
CA CYS A 141 8.73 -0.43 3.66
C CYS A 141 10.25 -0.39 3.62
N ARG A 142 10.90 -0.35 4.79
CA ARG A 142 12.34 -0.56 4.92
C ARG A 142 12.60 -1.91 5.57
N PRO A 143 13.10 -2.92 4.84
CA PRO A 143 13.43 -4.21 5.42
C PRO A 143 14.39 -4.06 6.59
N GLY A 144 14.16 -4.80 7.68
CA GLY A 144 15.00 -4.74 8.90
C GLY A 144 14.72 -3.54 9.81
N CYS A 145 13.92 -2.57 9.36
CA CYS A 145 13.48 -1.43 10.15
C CYS A 145 12.11 -1.71 10.77
N VAL A 146 12.03 -2.78 11.56
CA VAL A 146 10.83 -3.03 12.37
C VAL A 146 10.73 -1.96 13.45
N ALA A 147 9.52 -1.46 13.73
CA ALA A 147 9.30 -0.72 14.96
C ALA A 147 9.85 -1.54 16.12
N ALA A 148 10.45 -0.87 17.11
CA ALA A 148 10.77 -1.58 18.35
C ALA A 148 9.48 -2.28 18.79
N ALA A 149 9.59 -3.57 19.12
CA ALA A 149 8.49 -4.35 19.69
C ALA A 149 7.72 -3.46 20.67
N PRO A 150 6.38 -3.52 20.63
CA PRO A 150 5.49 -2.47 21.12
C PRO A 150 5.97 -1.96 22.47
N LEU A 151 5.84 -0.65 22.72
CA LEU A 151 5.87 -0.07 24.06
C LEU A 151 4.82 -0.82 24.92
N GLN A 152 5.17 -1.99 25.43
CA GLN A 152 4.39 -2.74 26.39
C GLN A 152 4.91 -2.32 27.75
N SER A 153 4.40 -1.17 28.20
CA SER A 153 4.25 -0.91 29.63
C SER A 153 2.77 -0.84 30.01
N GLY A 154 1.87 -1.34 29.16
CA GLY A 154 0.44 -1.48 29.45
C GLY A 154 0.08 -2.92 29.79
N PRO A 155 -0.87 -3.18 30.70
CA PRO A 155 -1.35 -4.54 30.96
C PRO A 155 -1.93 -5.16 29.67
N LYS A 156 -1.75 -6.47 29.48
CA LYS A 156 -2.34 -7.20 28.35
C LYS A 156 -3.85 -6.91 28.28
N GLY A 157 -4.32 -6.43 27.12
CA GLY A 157 -5.74 -6.19 26.85
C GLY A 157 -6.20 -4.72 26.89
N TYR A 158 -5.33 -3.76 27.23
CA TYR A 158 -5.71 -2.34 27.26
C TYR A 158 -5.95 -1.73 25.87
N CYS A 159 -5.25 -2.24 24.86
CA CYS A 159 -5.37 -1.80 23.47
C CYS A 159 -5.71 -2.95 22.55
N ALA A 160 -6.50 -2.66 21.52
CA ALA A 160 -6.80 -3.61 20.45
C ALA A 160 -5.51 -4.05 19.72
N GLN A 161 -5.55 -5.22 19.08
CA GLN A 161 -4.44 -5.71 18.28
C GLN A 161 -4.04 -4.67 17.22
N GLY A 162 -2.75 -4.38 17.10
CA GLY A 162 -2.23 -3.36 16.18
C GLY A 162 -2.14 -1.94 16.77
N TYR A 163 -2.46 -1.77 18.06
CA TYR A 163 -2.29 -0.51 18.78
C TYR A 163 -1.29 -0.67 19.94
N ASN A 164 -0.55 0.39 20.22
CA ASN A 164 0.40 0.51 21.32
C ASN A 164 -0.20 1.35 22.46
N TYR A 165 0.06 0.98 23.71
CA TYR A 165 -0.36 1.77 24.86
C TYR A 165 0.67 2.87 25.15
N ASP A 166 0.22 4.11 25.22
CA ASP A 166 1.03 5.25 25.64
C ASP A 166 0.74 5.56 27.12
N PRO A 167 1.67 5.25 28.05
CA PRO A 167 1.49 5.51 29.47
C PRO A 167 1.49 7.00 29.82
N ALA A 168 2.11 7.86 29.00
CA ALA A 168 2.15 9.30 29.26
C ALA A 168 0.77 9.93 29.04
N ASN A 169 0.00 9.40 28.09
CA ASN A 169 -1.33 9.91 27.74
C ASN A 169 -2.48 8.96 28.13
N ASN A 170 -2.17 7.81 28.74
CA ASN A 170 -3.12 6.77 29.13
C ASN A 170 -4.06 6.33 28.00
N CYS A 171 -3.55 6.22 26.77
CA CYS A 171 -4.37 5.96 25.59
C CYS A 171 -3.68 5.02 24.57
N CYS A 172 -4.48 4.43 23.68
CA CYS A 172 -4.04 3.56 22.61
C CYS A 172 -3.70 4.36 21.35
N GLN A 173 -2.54 4.09 20.78
CA GLN A 173 -2.00 4.71 19.57
C GLN A 173 -1.85 3.67 18.48
N SER A 174 -2.09 4.04 17.22
CA SER A 174 -1.84 3.09 16.13
C SER A 174 -0.37 2.69 16.12
N ALA A 175 -0.08 1.44 15.76
CA ALA A 175 1.29 1.05 15.51
C ALA A 175 1.91 2.01 14.49
N ALA A 176 2.97 2.68 14.94
CA ALA A 176 3.82 3.58 14.17
C ALA A 176 4.26 3.00 12.82
N THR A 177 4.44 1.69 12.79
CA THR A 177 4.99 0.92 11.69
C THR A 177 4.32 -0.46 11.72
N ASP A 178 4.09 -1.05 10.56
CA ASP A 178 3.63 -2.43 10.47
C ASP A 178 4.79 -3.39 10.88
N PRO A 179 4.50 -4.69 11.13
CA PRO A 179 5.52 -5.65 11.54
C PRO A 179 6.59 -5.92 10.47
N ASN A 180 6.45 -5.40 9.26
CA ASN A 180 7.41 -5.51 8.17
C ASN A 180 8.27 -4.24 8.01
N GLY A 181 8.16 -3.27 8.93
CA GLY A 181 8.88 -2.01 8.83
C GLY A 181 8.29 -1.06 7.80
N CYS A 182 6.99 -1.17 7.53
CA CYS A 182 6.28 -0.28 6.62
C CYS A 182 5.51 0.82 7.33
N ILE A 183 5.49 2.00 6.71
CA ILE A 183 4.58 3.09 7.04
C ILE A 183 3.68 3.41 5.87
N THR A 184 2.55 4.06 6.15
CA THR A 184 1.69 4.62 5.12
C THR A 184 1.90 6.12 5.04
N LEU A 185 2.34 6.58 3.88
CA LEU A 185 2.53 8.00 3.57
C LEU A 185 1.30 8.54 2.84
N LYS A 186 0.95 9.79 3.14
CA LYS A 186 -0.19 10.49 2.56
C LYS A 186 0.30 11.58 1.60
N PHE A 187 -0.26 11.63 0.40
CA PHE A 187 0.01 12.63 -0.63
C PHE A 187 -1.29 13.13 -1.26
N ASP A 188 -1.25 14.31 -1.88
CA ASP A 188 -2.43 14.92 -2.47
C ASP A 188 -2.18 15.32 -3.94
N THR A 189 -3.05 14.88 -4.84
CA THR A 189 -3.08 15.42 -6.20
C THR A 189 -3.72 16.79 -6.20
N ARG A 190 -3.24 17.69 -7.08
CA ARG A 190 -3.92 18.97 -7.33
C ARG A 190 -4.94 18.85 -8.45
N SER A 191 -5.83 19.84 -8.50
CA SER A 191 -6.61 20.10 -9.70
C SER A 191 -5.70 20.62 -10.81
N CYS A 192 -5.91 20.12 -12.03
CA CYS A 192 -5.32 20.71 -13.21
C CYS A 192 -6.22 21.85 -13.66
N GLY A 193 -5.69 23.07 -13.60
CA GLY A 193 -6.38 24.25 -14.13
C GLY A 193 -6.79 24.03 -15.59
N ASN A 194 -7.87 24.71 -15.99
CA ASN A 194 -8.33 24.72 -17.38
C ASN A 194 -7.43 25.56 -18.27
#